data_AF-A0A259DAS1-F1
#
_entry.id   AF-A0A259DAS1-F1
#
_cell.length_a   1.000
_cell.length_b   1.000
_cell.length_c   1.000
_cell.angle_alpha   90.00
_cell.angle_beta   90.00
_cell.angle_gamma   90.00
#
_symmetry.space_group_name_H-M   'P 1'
#
loop_
_entity.id
_entity.type
_entity.pdbx_description
1 polymer ?
#
loop_
_entity_poly.entity_id
_entity_poly.type
_entity_poly.pdbx_seq_one_letter_code
_entity_poly.pdbx_strand_id
1 'polypeptide(L)' 'ITSGSFSPTMEKSIALARIPLGIAPGEEVEVEIRDKTLKAKVVKYPFVRNGKTLIS' A
#
# COMPACT_ATOMS: atom_id res chain seq x y z
N ILE A 1 5.35 -0.84 9.20
CA ILE A 1 5.72 -0.44 7.82
C ILE A 1 7.23 -0.56 7.66
N THR A 2 7.76 -1.13 6.56
CA THR A 2 9.22 -1.23 6.32
C THR A 2 9.75 -0.04 5.52
N SER A 3 9.02 0.37 4.48
CA SER A 3 9.31 1.57 3.70
C SER A 3 8.02 2.16 3.16
N GLY A 4 7.94 3.48 3.02
CA GLY A 4 6.75 4.15 2.50
C GLY A 4 7.07 5.53 1.95
N SER A 5 6.33 5.95 0.93
CA SER A 5 6.45 7.27 0.31
C SER A 5 5.16 7.63 -0.41
N PHE A 6 5.03 8.90 -0.79
CA PHE A 6 3.99 9.33 -1.70
C PHE A 6 4.36 8.97 -3.14
N SER A 7 3.45 8.35 -3.90
CA SER A 7 3.63 8.06 -5.32
C SER A 7 2.99 9.18 -6.15
N PRO A 8 3.77 10.00 -6.87
CA PRO A 8 3.22 11.05 -7.74
C PRO A 8 2.38 10.47 -8.88
N THR A 9 2.76 9.31 -9.43
CA THR A 9 2.04 8.68 -10.56
C THR A 9 0.65 8.16 -10.16
N MET A 10 0.48 7.75 -8.90
CA MET A 10 -0.81 7.28 -8.39
C MET A 10 -1.57 8.34 -7.60
N GLU A 11 -0.93 9.48 -7.31
CA GLU A 11 -1.39 10.52 -6.40
C GLU A 11 -1.82 9.97 -5.02
N LYS A 12 -1.13 8.93 -4.55
CA LYS A 12 -1.48 8.17 -3.33
C LYS A 12 -0.25 7.82 -2.52
N SER A 13 -0.43 7.75 -1.21
CA SER A 13 0.56 7.19 -0.28
C SER A 13 0.67 5.67 -0.48
N ILE A 14 1.89 5.17 -0.70
CA ILE A 14 2.18 3.75 -0.87
C ILE A 14 3.24 3.30 0.13
N ALA A 15 3.17 2.03 0.53
CA ALA A 15 4.11 1.46 1.48
C ALA A 15 4.32 -0.03 1.26
N LEU A 16 5.52 -0.50 1.62
CA LEU A 16 5.83 -1.91 1.80
C LEU A 16 5.78 -2.24 3.29
N ALA A 17 5.19 -3.38 3.59
CA ALA A 17 5.09 -3.91 4.95
C ALA A 17 5.14 -5.43 4.91
N ARG A 18 5.63 -6.03 6.01
CA ARG A 18 5.43 -7.46 6.26
C ARG A 18 4.06 -7.63 6.89
N ILE A 19 3.29 -8.57 6.37
CA ILE A 19 1.94 -8.90 6.84
C ILE A 19 1.85 -10.42 7.07
N PRO A 20 0.94 -10.91 7.94
CA PRO A 20 0.68 -12.33 8.11
C PRO A 20 0.27 -13.02 6.80
N LEU A 21 0.60 -14.30 6.64
CA LEU A 21 0.34 -15.10 5.42
C LEU A 21 -1.14 -15.27 5.07
N GLY A 22 -2.06 -14.92 5.97
CA GLY A 22 -3.50 -15.05 5.76
C GLY A 22 -4.17 -13.86 5.08
N ILE A 23 -3.45 -12.75 4.84
CA ILE A 23 -4.04 -11.53 4.26
C ILE A 23 -3.82 -11.53 2.76
N ALA A 24 -4.91 -11.60 1.99
CA ALA A 24 -4.85 -11.63 0.54
C ALA A 24 -4.78 -10.21 -0.07
N PRO A 25 -4.22 -10.06 -1.30
CA PRO A 25 -4.38 -8.85 -2.07
C PRO A 25 -5.86 -8.54 -2.31
N GLY A 26 -6.26 -7.30 -2.06
CA GLY A 26 -7.65 -6.81 -2.14
C GLY A 26 -8.25 -6.49 -0.78
N GLU A 27 -7.71 -7.04 0.30
CA GLU A 27 -8.21 -6.80 1.66
C GLU A 27 -7.85 -5.40 2.18
N GLU A 28 -8.71 -4.87 3.04
CA GLU A 28 -8.44 -3.67 3.82
C GLU A 28 -7.69 -4.05 5.10
N VAL A 29 -6.64 -3.29 5.40
CA VAL A 29 -5.89 -3.35 6.65
C VAL A 29 -5.81 -1.97 7.26
N GLU A 30 -5.66 -1.90 8.57
CA GLU A 30 -5.41 -0.64 9.26
C GLU A 30 -3.91 -0.46 9.47
N VAL A 31 -3.45 0.75 9.19
CA VAL A 31 -2.08 1.19 9.39
C VAL A 31 -2.12 2.37 10.34
N GLU A 32 -1.44 2.21 11.47
CA GLU A 32 -1.21 3.30 12.40
C GLU A 32 -0.07 4.19 11.86
N ILE A 33 -0.39 5.46 11.62
CA ILE A 33 0.56 6.49 11.20
C ILE A 33 0.52 7.57 12.26
N ARG A 34 1.60 7.63 13.06
CA ARG A 34 1.66 8.44 14.30
C ARG A 34 0.54 7.98 15.22
N ASP A 35 -0.41 8.86 15.57
CA ASP A 35 -1.53 8.56 16.47
C ASP A 35 -2.86 8.40 15.71
N LYS A 36 -2.79 8.10 14.41
CA LYS A 36 -3.98 7.95 13.54
C LYS A 36 -3.99 6.58 12.91
N THR A 37 -5.11 5.88 13.04
CA THR A 37 -5.41 4.67 12.27
C THR A 37 -5.98 5.06 10.92
N LEU A 38 -5.32 4.62 9.86
CA LEU A 38 -5.73 4.85 8.48
C LEU A 38 -5.95 3.53 7.78
N LYS A 39 -7.00 3.45 6.99
CA LYS A 39 -7.26 2.28 6.14
C LYS A 39 -6.31 2.25 4.95
N ALA A 40 -5.77 1.08 4.66
CA ALA A 40 -4.95 0.80 3.49
C ALA A 40 -5.46 -0.47 2.81
N LYS A 41 -5.29 -0.54 1.48
CA LYS A 41 -5.63 -1.73 0.69
C LYS A 41 -4.36 -2.54 0.43
N VAL A 42 -4.39 -3.83 0.71
CA VAL A 42 -3.30 -4.74 0.34
C VAL A 42 -3.37 -4.97 -1.15
N VAL A 43 -2.25 -4.78 -1.84
CA VAL A 43 -2.20 -4.85 -3.31
C VAL A 43 -0.96 -5.61 -3.74
N LYS A 44 -1.02 -6.19 -4.94
CA LYS A 44 0.10 -6.91 -5.52
C LYS A 44 1.18 -5.92 -5.97
N TYR A 45 2.42 -6.18 -5.58
CA TYR A 45 3.58 -5.48 -6.11
C TYR A 45 3.88 -5.92 -7.56
N PRO A 46 4.35 -5.03 -8.47
CA PRO A 46 4.69 -3.62 -8.28
C PRO A 46 3.51 -2.66 -8.43
N PHE A 47 3.59 -1.49 -7.76
CA PHE A 47 2.54 -0.46 -7.77
C PHE A 47 2.39 0.23 -9.14
N VAL A 48 3.53 0.56 -9.77
CA VAL A 48 3.63 1.28 -11.04
C VAL A 48 4.70 0.61 -11.89
N ARG A 49 4.47 0.52 -13.20
CA ARG A 49 5.47 0.05 -14.17
C ARG A 49 5.38 0.90 -15.43
N ASN A 50 6.53 1.39 -15.92
CA ASN A 50 6.62 2.24 -17.12
C ASN A 50 5.64 3.43 -17.10
N GLY A 51 5.50 4.08 -15.94
CA GLY A 51 4.58 5.22 -15.76
C GLY A 51 3.09 4.86 -15.68
N LYS A 52 2.73 3.58 -15.73
CA LYS A 52 1.34 3.11 -15.61
C LYS A 52 1.09 2.50 -14.25
N THR A 53 -0.02 2.90 -13.63
CA THR A 53 -0.53 2.31 -12.40
C THR A 53 -1.02 0.89 -12.66
N LEU A 54 -0.55 -0.08 -11.88
CA LEU A 54 -0.93 -1.50 -12.01
C LEU A 54 -1.97 -1.94 -10.97
N ILE A 55 -2.45 -0.98 -10.17
CA ILE A 55 -3.34 -1.21 -9.05
C ILE A 55 -4.71 -0.64 -9.37
N SER A 56 -5.73 -1.45 -9.08
CA SER A 56 -7.15 -1.12 -9.22
C SER A 56 -7.86 -1.09 -7.86
#